data_AF-A0A316S9B6-F1
#
_entry.id   AF-A0A316S9B6-F1
#
_cell.length_a   1.000
_cell.length_b   1.000
_cell.length_c   1.000
_cell.angle_alpha   90.00
_cell.angle_beta   90.00
_cell.angle_gamma   90.00
#
_symmetry.space_group_name_H-M   'P 1'
#
loop_
_entity.id
_entity.type
_entity.pdbx_description
1 polymer ?
#
loop_
_entity_poly.entity_id
_entity_poly.type
_entity_poly.pdbx_seq_one_letter_code
_entity_poly.pdbx_strand_id
1 'polypeptide(L)'
;MSETAIITAASLIGAGLVCLGAATGAGVGNGNMCGKSIESMARQPEESGKIFTNMLVCVGLIESMPILCYVIAIVLVFANPFI
;
A
#
# COMPACT_ATOMS: atom_id res chain seq x y z
N MET A 1 35.15 1.12 -3.70
CA MET A 1 33.77 1.46 -4.14
C MET A 1 33.50 2.88 -3.67
N SER A 2 32.99 3.77 -4.51
CA SER A 2 32.74 5.15 -4.05
C SER A 2 31.62 5.16 -3.01
N GLU A 3 31.69 6.09 -2.05
CA GLU A 3 30.68 6.28 -1.01
C GLU A 3 29.27 6.42 -1.61
N THR A 4 29.14 7.20 -2.69
CA THR A 4 27.90 7.37 -3.45
C THR A 4 27.33 6.05 -3.98
N ALA A 5 28.18 5.11 -4.42
CA ALA A 5 27.72 3.82 -4.92
C ALA A 5 27.11 2.96 -3.80
N ILE A 6 27.66 3.01 -2.59
CA ILE A 6 27.12 2.30 -1.42
C ILE A 6 25.76 2.89 -1.04
N ILE A 7 25.67 4.22 -0.95
CA ILE A 7 24.43 4.91 -0.57
C ILE A 7 23.33 4.66 -1.60
N THR A 8 23.66 4.70 -2.89
CA THR A 8 22.71 4.40 -3.97
C THR A 8 22.19 2.97 -3.86
N ALA A 9 23.07 1.98 -3.70
CA ALA A 9 22.67 0.58 -3.57
C ALA A 9 21.77 0.35 -2.34
N ALA A 10 22.14 0.90 -1.18
CA ALA A 10 21.34 0.80 0.03
C ALA A 10 19.96 1.46 -0.12
N SER A 11 19.90 2.61 -0.79
CA SER A 11 18.65 3.35 -1.03
C SER A 11 17.69 2.58 -1.96
N LEU A 12 18.21 1.95 -3.01
CA LEU A 12 17.41 1.11 -3.91
C LEU A 12 16.87 -0.16 -3.22
N ILE A 13 17.70 -0.80 -2.39
CA ILE A 13 17.26 -1.96 -1.59
C ILE A 13 16.18 -1.52 -0.58
N GLY A 14 16.39 -0.40 0.13
CA GLY A 14 15.42 0.14 1.07
C GLY A 14 14.08 0.48 0.41
N ALA A 15 14.11 1.13 -0.76
CA ALA A 15 12.92 1.42 -1.55
C ALA A 15 12.17 0.13 -1.94
N GLY A 16 12.88 -0.89 -2.42
CA GLY A 16 12.29 -2.18 -2.77
C GLY A 16 11.61 -2.88 -1.58
N LEU A 17 12.27 -2.90 -0.42
CA LEU A 17 11.74 -3.53 0.80
C LEU A 17 10.48 -2.83 1.31
N VAL A 18 10.49 -1.49 1.33
CA VAL A 18 9.33 -0.68 1.73
C VAL A 18 8.16 -0.93 0.78
N CYS A 19 8.40 -0.94 -0.54
CA CYS A 19 7.37 -1.24 -1.53
C CYS A 19 6.79 -2.65 -1.35
N LEU A 20 7.63 -3.66 -1.12
CA LEU A 20 7.19 -5.03 -0.91
C LEU A 20 6.30 -5.17 0.34
N GLY A 21 6.71 -4.56 1.45
CA GLY A 21 5.95 -4.56 2.70
C GLY A 21 4.60 -3.86 2.53
N ALA A 22 4.60 -2.67 1.93
CA ALA A 22 3.40 -1.90 1.64
C ALA A 22 2.41 -2.66 0.74
N ALA A 23 2.89 -3.20 -0.39
CA ALA A 23 2.09 -3.96 -1.34
C ALA A 23 1.46 -5.21 -0.69
N THR A 24 2.23 -5.94 0.11
CA THR A 24 1.77 -7.16 0.77
C THR A 24 0.69 -6.84 1.82
N GLY A 25 0.93 -5.82 2.66
CA GLY A 25 -0.03 -5.40 3.68
C GLY A 25 -1.34 -4.92 3.07
N ALA A 26 -1.27 -4.05 2.05
CA ALA A 26 -2.45 -3.56 1.33
C ALA A 26 -3.20 -4.68 0.62
N GLY A 27 -2.48 -5.53 -0.11
CA GLY A 27 -3.07 -6.62 -0.89
C GLY A 27 -3.82 -7.62 -0.02
N VAL A 28 -3.24 -8.03 1.12
CA VAL A 28 -3.89 -8.94 2.07
C VAL A 28 -5.08 -8.26 2.76
N GLY A 29 -4.92 -7.01 3.20
CA GLY A 29 -5.97 -6.25 3.88
C GLY A 29 -7.19 -6.02 2.98
N ASN A 30 -6.96 -5.48 1.79
CA ASN A 30 -8.02 -5.24 0.80
C ASN A 30 -8.63 -6.54 0.30
N GLY A 31 -7.83 -7.57 0.02
CA GLY A 31 -8.35 -8.86 -0.45
C GLY A 31 -9.36 -9.48 0.52
N ASN A 32 -9.02 -9.51 1.82
CA ASN A 32 -9.90 -10.03 2.86
C ASN A 32 -11.16 -9.17 3.03
N MET A 33 -10.99 -7.84 3.11
CA MET A 33 -12.08 -6.91 3.34
C MET A 33 -13.06 -6.85 2.15
N CYS A 34 -12.55 -6.77 0.91
CA CYS A 34 -13.37 -6.81 -0.30
C CYS A 34 -14.10 -8.15 -0.45
N GLY A 35 -13.43 -9.27 -0.18
CA GLY A 35 -14.05 -10.60 -0.21
C GLY A 35 -15.25 -10.70 0.74
N LYS A 36 -15.07 -10.28 1.99
CA LYS A 36 -16.17 -10.25 2.99
C LYS A 36 -17.28 -9.27 2.64
N SER A 37 -16.93 -8.14 2.04
CA SER A 37 -17.92 -7.15 1.59
C SER A 37 -18.80 -7.74 0.49
N ILE A 38 -18.21 -8.43 -0.49
CA ILE A 38 -18.95 -9.13 -1.55
C ILE A 38 -19.87 -10.21 -0.98
N GLU A 39 -19.36 -11.05 -0.07
CA GLU A 39 -20.18 -12.08 0.60
C GLU A 39 -21.36 -11.45 1.37
N SER A 40 -21.12 -10.35 2.07
CA SER A 40 -22.15 -9.64 2.82
C SER A 40 -23.23 -9.04 1.91
N MET A 41 -22.83 -8.44 0.78
CA MET A 41 -23.77 -7.91 -0.22
C MET A 41 -24.60 -9.03 -0.87
N ALA A 42 -23.99 -10.19 -1.14
CA ALA A 42 -24.72 -11.34 -1.67
C ALA A 42 -25.74 -11.90 -0.65
N ARG A 43 -25.42 -11.86 0.64
CA ARG A 43 -26.32 -12.30 1.73
C ARG A 43 -27.44 -11.30 2.04
N GLN A 44 -27.17 -10.00 1.91
CA GLN A 44 -28.13 -8.91 2.19
C GLN A 44 -28.14 -7.90 1.04
N PRO A 45 -28.80 -8.22 -0.10
CA PRO A 45 -28.84 -7.36 -1.27
C PRO A 45 -29.37 -5.95 -0.97
N GLU A 46 -30.34 -5.83 -0.06
CA GLU A 46 -30.96 -4.58 0.38
C GLU A 46 -29.98 -3.59 1.03
N GLU A 47 -28.92 -4.09 1.68
CA GLU A 47 -27.89 -3.25 2.33
C GLU A 47 -26.66 -3.01 1.43
N SER A 48 -26.67 -3.48 0.18
CA SER A 48 -25.48 -3.49 -0.68
C SER A 48 -24.86 -2.11 -0.88
N GLY A 49 -25.67 -1.07 -1.04
CA GLY A 49 -25.17 0.30 -1.21
C GLY A 49 -24.41 0.81 0.02
N LYS A 50 -24.91 0.49 1.22
CA LYS A 50 -24.27 0.87 2.48
C LYS A 50 -22.98 0.08 2.71
N ILE A 51 -23.01 -1.23 2.45
CA ILE A 51 -21.83 -2.09 2.54
C ILE A 51 -20.73 -1.60 1.59
N PHE A 52 -21.07 -1.31 0.34
CA PHE A 52 -20.13 -0.78 -0.65
C PHE A 52 -19.53 0.56 -0.23
N THR A 53 -20.33 1.48 0.30
CA THR A 53 -19.84 2.78 0.79
C THR A 53 -18.85 2.60 1.94
N ASN A 54 -19.17 1.75 2.92
CA ASN A 54 -18.28 1.44 4.04
C ASN A 54 -16.99 0.74 3.57
N MET A 55 -17.10 -0.16 2.59
CA MET A 55 -15.96 -0.82 1.95
C MET A 55 -14.99 0.21 1.37
N LEU A 56 -15.48 1.20 0.62
CA LEU A 56 -14.63 2.25 0.03
C LEU A 56 -13.91 3.09 1.10
N VAL A 57 -14.58 3.42 2.21
CA VAL A 57 -13.94 4.12 3.34
C VAL A 57 -12.81 3.27 3.92
N CYS A 58 -13.07 1.98 4.15
CA CYS A 58 -12.06 1.05 4.63
C CYS A 58 -10.88 0.87 3.65
N VAL A 59 -11.13 0.78 2.34
CA VAL A 59 -10.06 0.74 1.32
C VAL A 59 -9.20 1.98 1.43
N GLY A 60 -9.81 3.17 1.52
CA GLY A 60 -9.06 4.42 1.67
C GLY A 60 -8.17 4.45 2.91
N LEU A 61 -8.65 3.91 4.04
CA LEU A 61 -7.86 3.78 5.27
C LEU A 61 -6.73 2.75 5.16
N ILE A 62 -6.95 1.65 4.44
CA ILE A 62 -5.91 0.63 4.19
C ILE A 62 -4.83 1.22 3.28
N GLU A 63 -5.20 1.95 2.24
CA GLU A 63 -4.29 2.52 1.23
C GLU A 63 -3.49 3.75 1.72
N SER A 64 -3.92 4.43 2.79
CA SER A 64 -3.20 5.61 3.29
C SER A 64 -1.76 5.29 3.72
N MET A 65 -1.54 4.12 4.33
CA MET A 65 -0.20 3.69 4.75
C MET A 65 0.71 3.26 3.58
N PRO A 66 0.26 2.41 2.64
CA PRO A 66 0.99 2.11 1.41
C PRO A 66 1.40 3.35 0.62
N ILE A 67 0.51 4.34 0.47
CA ILE A 67 0.83 5.58 -0.23
C ILE A 67 2.02 6.30 0.44
N LEU A 68 2.02 6.43 1.77
CA LEU A 68 3.14 7.03 2.50
C LEU A 68 4.45 6.25 2.28
N CYS A 69 4.40 4.92 2.31
CA CYS A 69 5.54 4.06 2.03
C CYS A 69 6.07 4.24 0.60
N TYR A 70 5.19 4.29 -0.40
CA TYR A 70 5.59 4.50 -1.79
C TYR A 70 6.16 5.90 -2.03
N VAL A 71 5.66 6.93 -1.35
CA VAL A 71 6.27 8.26 -1.40
C VAL A 71 7.72 8.22 -0.92
N ILE A 72 8.01 7.53 0.19
CA ILE A 72 9.39 7.36 0.68
C ILE A 72 10.25 6.63 -0.36
N ALA A 73 9.74 5.56 -0.95
CA ALA A 73 10.46 4.82 -1.99
C ALA A 73 10.75 5.69 -3.22
N ILE A 74 9.79 6.49 -3.68
CA ILE A 74 9.96 7.44 -4.79
C ILE A 74 11.03 8.48 -4.44
N VAL A 75 11.02 9.02 -3.22
CA VAL A 75 12.05 9.97 -2.76
C VAL A 75 13.44 9.32 -2.79
N LEU A 76 13.59 8.10 -2.28
CA LEU A 76 14.88 7.39 -2.28
C LEU A 76 15.41 7.09 -3.69
N VAL A 77 14.52 6.96 -4.68
CA VAL A 77 14.90 6.65 -6.07
C VAL A 77 15.16 7.91 -6.90
N PHE A 78 14.32 8.94 -6.76
CA PHE A 78 14.30 10.10 -7.67
C PHE A 78 14.75 11.41 -7.03
N ALA A 79 14.75 11.50 -5.70
CA ALA A 79 15.07 12.72 -4.96
C ALA A 79 15.87 12.38 -3.69
N ASN A 80 16.87 11.50 -3.84
CA ASN A 80 17.60 10.93 -2.72
C ASN A 80 18.44 12.02 -2.03
N PRO A 81 18.16 12.36 -0.75
CA PRO A 81 18.85 13.45 -0.06
C PRO A 81 20.26 13.08 0.43
N PHE A 82 20.69 11.82 0.25
CA PHE A 82 21.95 11.30 0.76
C PHE A 82 23.06 11.24 -0.30
N ILE A 83 22.76 11.55 -1.56
CA ILE A 83 23.72 11.53 -2.68
C ILE A 83 23.71 12.85 -3.45
#